data_AF-A0A1D2SCG1-F1
#
_entry.id   AF-A0A1D2SCG1-F1
#
_cell.length_a   1.000
_cell.length_b   1.000
_cell.length_c   1.000
_cell.angle_alpha   90.00
_cell.angle_beta   90.00
_cell.angle_gamma   90.00
#
_symmetry.space_group_name_H-M   'P 1'
#
loop_
_entity.id
_entity.type
_entity.pdbx_description
1 polymer ?
#
loop_
_entity_poly.entity_id
_entity_poly.type
_entity_poly.pdbx_seq_one_letter_code
_entity_poly.pdbx_strand_id
1 'polypeptide(L)' 'MSALDADFIRVLEDLVDALLANGTLRLTDLPPEAVAKLDQRRRARARLRDSLDLIGDDDDGLL' A
#
# COMPACT_ATOMS: atom_id res chain seq x y z
N MET A 1 6.33 0.52 -16.42
CA MET A 1 5.01 0.85 -15.83
C MET A 1 5.22 2.16 -15.08
N SER A 2 4.55 3.23 -15.51
CA SER A 2 5.03 4.60 -15.28
C SER A 2 4.97 4.99 -13.80
N ALA A 3 5.88 5.85 -13.33
CA ALA A 3 5.86 6.35 -11.94
C ALA A 3 4.52 7.02 -11.57
N LEU A 4 3.86 7.64 -12.56
CA LEU A 4 2.52 8.21 -12.41
C LEU A 4 1.47 7.16 -12.03
N ASP A 5 1.57 5.94 -12.57
CA ASP A 5 0.67 4.85 -12.19
C ASP A 5 0.90 4.42 -10.74
N ALA A 6 2.15 4.44 -10.26
CA ALA A 6 2.47 4.03 -8.90
C ALA A 6 1.97 5.05 -7.86
N ASP A 7 2.17 6.35 -8.13
CA ASP A 7 1.72 7.41 -7.24
C ASP A 7 0.19 7.53 -7.21
N PHE A 8 -0.47 7.41 -8.36
CA PHE A 8 -1.92 7.41 -8.41
C PHE A 8 -2.54 6.23 -7.63
N ILE A 9 -1.91 5.05 -7.72
CA ILE A 9 -2.37 3.87 -6.96
C ILE A 9 -2.22 4.08 -5.45
N ARG A 10 -1.17 4.76 -4.97
CA ARG A 10 -1.02 5.10 -3.53
C ARG A 10 -2.15 5.99 -3.05
N VAL A 11 -2.46 7.05 -3.81
CA VAL A 11 -3.57 7.96 -3.50
C VAL A 11 -4.90 7.19 -3.43
N LEU A 12 -5.11 6.24 -4.33
CA LEU A 12 -6.29 5.40 -4.34
C LEU A 12 -6.35 4.45 -3.13
N GLU A 13 -5.22 3.85 -2.72
CA GLU A 13 -5.14 3.07 -1.49
C GLU A 13 -5.47 3.92 -0.26
N ASP A 14 -4.88 5.11 -0.14
CA ASP A 14 -5.10 6.03 0.98
C ASP A 14 -6.56 6.51 1.04
N LEU A 15 -7.18 6.77 -0.12
CA LEU A 15 -8.59 7.12 -0.20
C LEU A 15 -9.48 5.97 0.27
N VAL A 16 -9.21 4.74 -0.18
CA VAL A 16 -9.95 3.55 0.26
C VAL A 16 -9.78 3.36 1.78
N ASP A 17 -8.58 3.54 2.31
CA ASP A 17 -8.32 3.46 3.75
C ASP A 17 -9.08 4.54 4.54
N ALA A 18 -9.10 5.78 4.07
CA ALA A 18 -9.85 6.87 4.69
C ALA A 18 -11.37 6.59 4.70
N LEU A 19 -11.91 6.05 3.60
CA LEU A 19 -13.33 5.69 3.49
C LEU A 19 -13.71 4.46 4.33
N LEU A 20 -12.81 3.51 4.51
CA LEU A 20 -13.00 2.39 5.43
C LEU A 20 -12.97 2.89 6.88
N ALA A 21 -12.01 3.75 7.22
CA ALA A 21 -11.83 4.28 8.58
C ALA A 21 -12.99 5.18 9.02
N ASN A 22 -13.56 5.97 8.11
CA ASN A 22 -14.71 6.82 8.42
C ASN A 22 -16.06 6.07 8.35
N GLY A 23 -16.05 4.78 7.99
CA GLY A 23 -17.25 3.93 7.91
C GLY A 23 -18.16 4.20 6.72
N THR A 24 -17.76 5.05 5.77
CA THR A 24 -18.54 5.36 4.55
C THR A 24 -18.45 4.23 3.54
N LEU A 25 -17.36 3.47 3.56
CA LEU A 25 -17.15 2.28 2.73
C LEU A 25 -17.00 1.06 3.64
N ARG A 26 -17.65 -0.05 3.30
CA ARG A 26 -17.38 -1.36 3.92
C ARG A 26 -16.74 -2.29 2.92
N LEU A 27 -15.90 -3.21 3.39
CA LEU A 27 -15.31 -4.28 2.56
C LEU A 27 -16.37 -5.10 1.81
N THR A 28 -17.56 -5.26 2.39
CA THR A 28 -18.70 -5.95 1.78
C THR A 28 -19.29 -5.23 0.57
N ASP A 29 -19.01 -3.94 0.42
CA ASP A 29 -19.52 -3.11 -0.67
C ASP A 29 -18.63 -3.21 -1.92
N LEU A 30 -17.45 -3.83 -1.80
CA LEU A 30 -16.53 -4.05 -2.90
C LEU A 30 -16.72 -5.44 -3.52
N PRO A 31 -16.59 -5.57 -4.85
CA PRO A 31 -16.58 -6.87 -5.49
C PRO A 31 -15.36 -7.70 -5.02
N PRO A 32 -15.45 -9.04 -4.99
CA PRO A 32 -14.37 -9.91 -4.51
C PRO A 32 -13.02 -9.66 -5.19
N GLU A 33 -13.05 -9.34 -6.49
CA GLU A 33 -11.86 -9.01 -7.26
C GLU A 33 -11.16 -7.72 -6.79
N ALA A 34 -11.93 -6.72 -6.35
CA ALA A 34 -11.39 -5.46 -5.84
C ALA A 34 -10.73 -5.68 -4.47
N VAL A 35 -11.35 -6.49 -3.61
CA VAL A 35 -10.77 -6.87 -2.31
C VAL A 35 -9.45 -7.61 -2.50
N ALA A 36 -9.40 -8.58 -3.41
CA ALA A 36 -8.18 -9.32 -3.71
C ALA A 36 -7.06 -8.41 -4.25
N LYS A 37 -7.40 -7.45 -5.13
CA LYS A 37 -6.43 -6.48 -5.66
C LYS A 37 -5.91 -5.53 -4.59
N LEU A 38 -6.76 -5.05 -3.69
CA LEU A 38 -6.35 -4.22 -2.56
C LEU A 38 -5.39 -4.96 -1.63
N ASP A 39 -5.70 -6.22 -1.30
CA ASP A 39 -4.82 -7.05 -0.46
C ASP A 39 -3.46 -7.31 -1.14
N GLN A 40 -3.46 -7.66 -2.43
CA GLN A 40 -2.23 -7.83 -3.21
C GLN A 40 -1.37 -6.56 -3.21
N ARG A 41 -1.99 -5.38 -3.37
CA ARG A 41 -1.28 -4.10 -3.40
C ARG A 41 -0.73 -3.70 -2.03
N ARG A 42 -1.49 -3.88 -0.95
CA ARG A 42 -1.01 -3.70 0.43
C ARG A 42 0.20 -4.59 0.73
N ARG A 43 0.17 -5.86 0.33
CA ARG A 43 1.30 -6.79 0.50
C ARG A 43 2.53 -6.37 -0.30
N ALA A 44 2.35 -5.94 -1.55
CA ALA A 44 3.44 -5.43 -2.38
C ALA A 44 4.08 -4.19 -1.75
N ARG A 45 3.28 -3.28 -1.20
CA ARG A 45 3.76 -2.11 -0.46
C ARG A 45 4.48 -2.48 0.83
N ALA A 46 3.95 -3.43 1.61
CA ALA A 46 4.59 -3.91 2.83
C ALA A 46 5.99 -4.47 2.54
N ARG A 47 6.12 -5.30 1.50
CA ARG A 47 7.42 -5.83 1.05
C ARG A 47 8.40 -4.76 0.58
N LEU A 48 7.91 -3.72 -0.10
CA LEU A 48 8.76 -2.60 -0.52
C LEU A 48 9.24 -1.80 0.69
N ARG A 49 8.38 -1.55 1.69
CA ARG A 49 8.80 -0.89 2.94
C ARG A 49 9.79 -1.75 3.71
N ASP A 50 9.52 -3.03 3.86
CA ASP A 50 10.40 -4.00 4.54
C ASP A 50 11.78 -4.06 3.86
N SER A 51 11.81 -4.11 2.53
CA SER A 51 13.07 -4.05 1.76
C SER A 51 13.81 -2.71 1.90
N LEU A 52 13.12 -1.60 2.13
CA LEU A 52 13.76 -0.30 2.37
C LEU A 52 14.27 -0.18 3.81
N ASP A 53 13.54 -0.75 4.77
CA ASP A 53 13.92 -0.80 6.19
C ASP A 53 15.21 -1.63 6.37
N LEU A 54 15.29 -2.79 5.69
CA LEU A 54 16.48 -3.64 5.68
C LEU A 54 17.72 -3.00 5.05
N ILE A 55 17.56 -1.98 4.20
CA ILE A 55 18.69 -1.25 3.59
C ILE A 55 19.12 -0.08 4.48
N GLY A 56 18.21 0.47 5.30
CA GLY A 56 18.48 1.61 6.18
C GLY A 56 19.29 1.26 7.43
N ASP A 57 19.29 0.00 7.87
CA ASP A 57 19.97 -0.44 9.10
C ASP A 57 21.47 -0.79 8.88
N ASP A 58 21.94 -0.88 7.64
CA ASP A 58 23.33 -1.24 7.29
C ASP A 58 24.26 -0.03 7.01
N ASP A 59 23.75 1.23 7.01
CA ASP A 59 24.56 2.43 6.70
C ASP A 59 24.89 3.32 7.93
N ASP A 60 24.44 2.95 9.13
CA ASP A 60 24.75 3.65 10.40
C ASP A 60 25.86 2.95 11.23
N GLY A 61 26.71 2.15 10.56
CA GLY A 61 27.68 1.24 11.21
C GLY A 61 29.14 1.34 10.77
N LEU A 62 29.56 2.37 10.03
CA LEU A 62 30.97 2.58 9.67
C LEU A 62 31.54 3.84 10.33
N LEU A 63 32.17 3.61 11.50
CA LEU A 63 33.23 4.44 12.06
C LEU A 63 34.44 4.49 11.11
#